data_AF-A0A950SZT6-F1
#
_entry.id   AF-A0A950SZT6-F1
#
_cell.length_a   1.000
_cell.length_b   1.000
_cell.length_c   1.000
_cell.angle_alpha   90.00
_cell.angle_beta   90.00
_cell.angle_gamma   90.00
#
_symmetry.space_group_name_H-M   'P 1'
#
loop_
_entity.id
_entity.type
_entity.pdbx_description
1 polymer ?
#
loop_
_entity_poly.entity_id
_entity_poly.type
_entity_poly.pdbx_seq_one_letter_code
_entity_poly.pdbx_strand_id
1 'polypeptide(L)' 'MLKKIVPVVSAVVLLSAPAGMAQMRPGAQAVLQACKPDIRQFCSQVPPGQGRIKACMKEHLPELSEPCKEGLFQAWLRQ' A
#
# COMPACT_ATOMS: atom_id res chain seq x y z
N MET A 1 -9.51 3.09 43.30
CA MET A 1 -10.09 2.08 44.20
C MET A 1 -10.09 0.74 43.48
N LEU A 2 -9.05 -0.04 43.80
CA LEU A 2 -8.69 -1.35 43.28
C LEU A 2 -9.75 -2.40 43.66
N LYS A 3 -10.53 -2.88 42.70
CA LYS A 3 -11.48 -3.99 42.89
C LYS A 3 -11.18 -5.03 41.80
N LYS A 4 -10.09 -5.76 41.99
CA LYS A 4 -10.02 -7.01 42.77
C LYS A 4 -10.18 -8.20 41.81
N ILE A 5 -9.06 -8.91 41.68
CA ILE A 5 -9.01 -10.37 41.66
C ILE A 5 -9.42 -10.98 40.31
N VAL A 6 -8.42 -11.08 39.44
CA VAL A 6 -8.29 -12.20 38.49
C VAL A 6 -8.32 -13.48 39.33
N PRO A 7 -9.35 -14.35 39.22
CA PRO A 7 -9.26 -15.66 39.78
C PRO A 7 -8.40 -16.50 38.83
N VAL A 8 -7.27 -16.93 39.35
CA VAL A 8 -6.57 -18.14 38.93
C VAL A 8 -7.62 -19.27 38.77
N VAL A 9 -7.37 -20.20 37.86
CA VAL A 9 -8.12 -21.45 37.63
C VAL A 9 -9.29 -21.36 36.62
N SER A 10 -8.98 -21.41 35.33
CA SER A 10 -9.39 -22.50 34.43
C SER A 10 -9.05 -22.13 32.99
N ALA A 11 -8.04 -22.81 32.47
CA ALA A 11 -7.79 -22.89 31.04
C ALA A 11 -9.01 -23.50 30.32
N VAL A 12 -9.12 -23.18 29.02
CA VAL A 12 -9.96 -23.82 28.01
C VAL A 12 -11.25 -23.03 27.65
N VAL A 13 -11.27 -22.63 26.37
CA VAL A 13 -12.36 -22.14 25.50
C VAL A 13 -12.65 -20.62 25.43
N LEU A 14 -12.59 -20.11 24.19
CA LEU A 14 -13.39 -19.01 23.57
C LEU A 14 -12.71 -17.70 23.11
N LEU A 15 -11.48 -17.72 22.57
CA LEU A 15 -11.03 -16.62 21.69
C LEU A 15 -10.23 -17.12 20.48
N SER A 16 -10.91 -17.73 19.51
CA SER A 16 -10.41 -17.81 18.13
C SER A 16 -11.35 -17.02 17.24
N ALA A 17 -11.28 -15.69 17.30
CA ALA A 17 -11.68 -14.87 16.17
C ALA A 17 -10.57 -15.05 15.12
N PRO A 18 -10.84 -15.52 13.88
CA PRO A 18 -9.84 -15.39 12.83
C PRO A 18 -9.60 -13.88 12.69
N ALA A 19 -8.38 -13.44 13.00
CA ALA A 19 -7.95 -12.11 12.64
C ALA A 19 -8.24 -11.94 11.15
N GLY A 20 -9.21 -11.09 10.82
CA GLY A 20 -9.55 -10.80 9.43
C GLY A 20 -8.26 -10.43 8.71
N MET A 21 -7.92 -11.16 7.65
CA MET A 21 -6.69 -10.94 6.91
C MET A 21 -6.70 -9.50 6.41
N ALA A 22 -5.93 -8.63 7.06
CA ALA A 22 -5.64 -7.30 6.57
C ALA A 22 -4.91 -7.49 5.23
N GLN A 23 -5.66 -7.39 4.13
CA GLN A 23 -5.12 -7.51 2.78
C GLN A 23 -4.06 -6.43 2.65
N MET A 24 -2.80 -6.82 2.54
CA MET A 24 -1.69 -5.89 2.37
C MET A 24 -1.74 -5.34 0.95
N ARG A 25 -2.62 -4.35 0.73
CA ARG A 25 -2.67 -3.62 -0.54
C ARG A 25 -1.35 -2.85 -0.65
N PRO A 26 -0.60 -2.97 -1.74
CA PRO A 26 0.63 -2.21 -1.91
C PRO A 26 0.34 -0.72 -1.70
N GLY A 27 0.92 -0.17 -0.64
CA GLY A 27 0.77 1.24 -0.29
C GLY A 27 1.40 2.14 -1.35
N ALA A 28 1.19 3.46 -1.26
CA ALA A 28 1.79 4.43 -2.18
C ALA A 28 3.32 4.27 -2.30
N GLN A 29 3.99 3.83 -1.22
CA GLN A 29 5.41 3.51 -1.21
C GLN A 29 5.79 2.33 -2.11
N ALA A 30 4.99 1.26 -2.14
CA ALA A 30 5.25 0.09 -2.97
C ALA A 30 5.15 0.45 -4.46
N VAL A 31 4.14 1.26 -4.82
CA VAL A 31 3.98 1.78 -6.19
C VAL A 31 5.17 2.66 -6.58
N LEU A 32 5.63 3.54 -5.67
CA LEU A 32 6.78 4.39 -5.93
C LEU A 32 8.06 3.58 -6.16
N GLN A 33 8.28 2.48 -5.43
CA GLN A 33 9.44 1.62 -5.64
C GLN A 33 9.38 0.91 -7.00
N ALA A 34 8.21 0.36 -7.35
CA ALA A 34 8.01 -0.30 -8.64
C ALA A 34 8.24 0.67 -9.82
N CYS A 35 7.79 1.91 -9.68
CA CYS A 35 7.90 2.94 -10.71
C CYS A 35 9.18 3.78 -10.67
N LYS A 36 10.06 3.58 -9.68
CA LYS A 36 11.29 4.37 -9.54
C LYS A 36 12.16 4.41 -10.81
N PRO A 37 12.42 3.30 -11.53
CA PRO A 37 13.19 3.36 -12.77
C PRO A 37 12.45 4.16 -13.85
N ASP A 38 11.15 3.94 -14.03
CA ASP A 38 10.35 4.63 -15.03
C ASP A 38 10.23 6.13 -14.75
N ILE A 39 10.09 6.52 -13.47
CA ILE A 39 10.09 7.94 -13.07
C ILE A 39 11.39 8.62 -13.46
N ARG A 40 12.55 7.95 -13.30
CA ARG A 40 13.83 8.53 -13.71
C ARG A 40 13.96 8.62 -15.23
N GLN A 41 13.39 7.66 -15.96
CA GLN A 41 13.48 7.61 -17.40
C GLN A 41 12.57 8.64 -18.08
N PHE A 42 11.31 8.72 -17.65
CA PHE A 42 10.28 9.52 -18.33
C PHE A 42 9.94 10.83 -17.60
N CYS A 43 10.07 10.86 -16.28
CA CYS A 43 9.56 11.96 -15.44
C CYS A 43 10.66 12.67 -14.62
N SER A 44 11.93 12.56 -14.99
CA SER A 44 13.06 13.10 -14.19
C SER A 44 13.05 14.63 -14.06
N GLN A 45 12.46 15.32 -15.03
CA GLN A 45 12.35 16.77 -15.05
C GLN A 45 11.07 17.29 -14.36
N VAL A 46 10.18 16.38 -13.95
CA VAL A 46 8.91 16.74 -13.30
C VAL A 46 9.17 16.98 -11.82
N PRO A 47 8.93 18.19 -11.30
CA PRO A 47 9.20 18.44 -9.89
C PRO A 47 8.18 17.69 -9.01
N PRO A 48 8.60 17.15 -7.85
CA PRO A 48 7.74 16.31 -7.01
C PRO A 48 6.58 17.10 -6.39
N GLY A 49 5.57 16.38 -5.90
CA GLY A 49 4.40 16.94 -5.22
C GLY A 49 3.23 17.27 -6.14
N GLN A 50 2.06 17.54 -5.53
CA GLN A 50 0.80 17.88 -6.19
C GLN A 50 0.35 16.87 -7.26
N GLY A 51 0.78 15.61 -7.16
CA GLY A 51 0.42 14.57 -8.13
C GLY A 51 1.05 14.72 -9.51
N ARG A 52 2.00 15.65 -9.74
CA ARG A 52 2.59 15.89 -11.06
C ARG A 52 3.31 14.66 -11.64
N ILE A 53 4.05 13.94 -10.80
CA ILE A 53 4.69 12.67 -11.20
C ILE A 53 3.65 11.64 -11.65
N LYS A 54 2.52 11.55 -10.95
CA LYS A 54 1.39 10.67 -11.31
C LYS A 54 0.78 11.06 -12.66
N ALA A 55 0.70 12.35 -12.96
CA ALA A 55 0.22 12.84 -14.26
C ALA A 55 1.18 12.47 -15.39
N CYS A 56 2.48 12.73 -15.22
CA CYS A 56 3.51 12.32 -16.18
C CYS A 56 3.50 10.81 -16.45
N MET A 57 3.37 9.99 -15.41
CA MET A 57 3.28 8.54 -15.58
C MET A 57 2.02 8.10 -16.34
N LYS A 58 0.91 8.85 -16.25
CA LYS A 58 -0.29 8.56 -17.05
C LYS A 58 -0.09 8.87 -18.54
N GLU A 59 0.66 9.92 -18.84
CA GLU A 59 0.99 10.31 -20.22
C GLU A 59 1.92 9.27 -20.87
N HIS A 60 2.84 8.70 -20.10
CA HIS A 60 3.78 7.66 -20.54
C HIS A 60 3.34 6.23 -20.19
N LEU A 61 2.05 6.01 -19.91
CA LEU A 61 1.54 4.71 -19.48
C LEU A 61 1.98 3.54 -20.37
N PRO A 62 1.92 3.61 -21.73
CA PRO A 62 2.31 2.48 -22.56
C PRO A 62 3.82 2.17 -22.48
N GLU A 63 4.67 3.17 -22.21
CA GLU A 63 6.13 3.03 -22.13
C GLU A 63 6.64 2.56 -20.76
N LEU A 64 5.81 2.61 -19.72
CA LEU A 64 6.20 2.16 -18.39
C LEU A 64 6.47 0.65 -18.35
N SER A 65 7.36 0.25 -17.46
CA SER A 65 7.55 -1.15 -17.12
C SER A 65 6.27 -1.79 -16.57
N GLU A 66 6.07 -3.09 -16.87
CA GLU A 66 4.96 -3.89 -16.32
C GLU A 66 4.80 -3.79 -14.79
N PRO A 67 5.86 -3.89 -13.96
CA PRO A 67 5.68 -3.72 -12.51
C PRO A 67 5.17 -2.33 -12.11
N CYS A 68 5.54 -1.28 -12.84
CA CYS A 68 5.01 0.06 -12.58
C CYS A 68 3.54 0.20 -13.01
N LYS A 69 3.17 -0.34 -14.18
CA LYS A 69 1.78 -0.39 -14.65
C LYS A 69 0.89 -1.08 -13.63
N GLU A 70 1.28 -2.27 -13.16
CA GLU A 70 0.53 -3.01 -12.15
C GLU A 70 0.37 -2.20 -10.86
N GLY A 71 1.45 -1.58 -10.37
CA GLY A 71 1.41 -0.70 -9.21
C GLY A 71 0.44 0.48 -9.39
N LEU A 72 0.42 1.09 -10.57
CA LEU A 72 -0.52 2.16 -10.92
C LEU A 72 -1.97 1.69 -10.98
N PHE A 73 -2.24 0.56 -11.63
CA PHE A 73 -3.59 -0.02 -11.69
C PHE A 73 -4.12 -0.35 -10.29
N GLN A 74 -3.31 -0.99 -9.45
CA GLN A 74 -3.68 -1.29 -8.06
C GLN A 74 -3.96 -0.02 -7.24
N ALA A 75 -3.27 1.08 -7.55
CA ALA A 75 -3.52 2.37 -6.93
C ALA A 75 -4.78 3.07 -7.48
N TRP A 76 -5.10 2.92 -8.77
CA TRP A 76 -6.27 3.53 -9.41
C TRP A 76 -7.57 2.85 -9.02
N LEU A 77 -7.57 1.54 -8.80
CA LEU A 77 -8.70 0.79 -8.26
C LEU A 77 -9.13 1.23 -6.84
N ARG A 78 -8.40 2.14 -6.20
CA ARG A 78 -8.78 2.74 -4.92
C ARG A 78 -9.56 4.04 -5.04
N GLN A 79 -9.63 4.64 -6.24
CA GLN A 79 -10.43 5.84 -6.51
C GLN A 79 -11.80 5.43 -7.07
#